data_AF-A0A8H5WN78-F1
#
_entry.id   AF-A0A8H5WN78-F1
#
_cell.length_a   1.000
_cell.length_b   1.000
_cell.length_c   1.000
_cell.angle_alpha   90.00
_cell.angle_beta   90.00
_cell.angle_gamma   90.00
#
_symmetry.space_group_name_H-M   'P 1'
#
loop_
_entity.id
_entity.type
_entity.pdbx_description
1 polymer ?
#
loop_
_entity_poly.entity_id
_entity_poly.type
_entity_poly.pdbx_seq_one_letter_code
_entity_poly.pdbx_strand_id
1 'polypeptide(L)'
;MGCGTSRPRLDDSDCNPATGSTRKSAAPITNITQSYQRARCSNTNPQRSRAIGRGGDAKPPSYEREDPRRPGQAVLNILKGGLALKREGTVNAFESCKHKRILVLIDDNHKMDRITKRAICSLASFILLIGHGYQCDMEFRWPGYNNNDSPKLGTAGSEMAKALQKLMDTKTWEDACEMIDANDKLQEVGLKTWVENQLKWKPSNDQFQFAEQYRHHLPGEAIRVANLKGNDTDEDLHRKLRVEARSIMAKHIAGWAANDIDRTHLMKLDTEARKKSERDQKLSSNLGFEYRKAMENYEREMHLGADGTPTLVILLVASPITKTEKDSIIDCQRNIMASLGTKVANGSRDAYAMQTVVFTKSMASANLKHFQDIDDAFKGHHDINDLTKVEETKFCKNGPSPELLAKIFNSNLSSIDKSELGERELYSQEILTDGKGDIQWPSHEDVMRTFRPDDGDSDSEG
;
A
#
# COMPACT_ATOMS: atom_id res chain seq x y z
N MET A 1 -24.17 45.25 37.30
CA MET A 1 -23.94 45.92 36.01
C MET A 1 -23.77 44.83 34.97
N GLY A 2 -24.85 44.50 34.26
CA GLY A 2 -24.88 43.43 33.27
C GLY A 2 -24.76 44.00 31.87
N CYS A 3 -23.78 43.53 31.10
CA CYS A 3 -23.68 43.77 29.67
C CYS A 3 -24.30 42.58 28.94
N GLY A 4 -25.46 42.82 28.33
CA GLY A 4 -26.03 41.95 27.31
C GLY A 4 -25.78 42.54 25.93
N THR A 5 -25.39 41.69 24.98
CA THR A 5 -25.42 42.01 23.54
C THR A 5 -25.86 40.77 22.76
N SER A 6 -27.15 40.75 22.47
CA SER A 6 -27.84 40.48 21.20
C SER A 6 -27.10 39.67 20.12
N ARG A 7 -27.70 38.52 19.74
CA ARG A 7 -27.50 37.83 18.45
C ARG A 7 -28.57 38.28 17.44
N PRO A 8 -28.26 38.39 16.13
CA PRO A 8 -29.29 38.55 15.10
C PRO A 8 -29.90 37.20 14.69
N ARG A 9 -31.22 37.23 14.49
CA ARG A 9 -32.04 36.23 13.79
C ARG A 9 -31.74 36.28 12.29
N LEU A 10 -31.72 35.13 11.64
CA LEU A 10 -31.87 35.02 10.19
C LEU A 10 -33.23 34.37 9.93
N ASP A 11 -33.97 35.03 9.04
CA ASP A 11 -35.36 34.75 8.67
C ASP A 11 -35.48 33.50 7.78
N ASP A 12 -36.60 32.83 7.99
CA ASP A 12 -37.19 31.82 7.14
C ASP A 12 -37.63 32.44 5.80
N SER A 13 -37.34 31.76 4.68
CA SER A 13 -38.06 31.98 3.43
C SER A 13 -38.35 30.66 2.73
N ASP A 14 -39.62 30.32 2.76
CA ASP A 14 -40.31 29.23 2.07
C ASP A 14 -40.07 29.20 0.56
N CYS A 15 -39.87 27.99 0.01
CA CYS A 15 -40.20 27.64 -1.37
C CYS A 15 -40.63 26.17 -1.44
N ASN A 16 -41.92 25.95 -1.65
CA ASN A 16 -42.57 24.66 -1.81
C ASN A 16 -42.39 24.12 -3.26
N PRO A 17 -42.56 22.79 -3.50
CA PRO A 17 -42.15 22.13 -4.73
C PRO A 17 -43.29 22.02 -5.75
N ALA A 18 -42.93 22.04 -7.04
CA ALA A 18 -43.82 21.66 -8.13
C ALA A 18 -43.34 20.38 -8.82
N THR A 19 -44.26 19.43 -8.86
CA THR A 19 -44.23 18.13 -9.54
C THR A 19 -44.01 18.22 -11.04
N GLY A 20 -43.20 17.34 -11.61
CA GLY A 20 -43.03 17.20 -13.07
C GLY A 20 -42.49 15.83 -13.46
N SER A 21 -43.40 14.91 -13.76
CA SER A 21 -43.18 13.56 -14.29
C SER A 21 -42.70 13.59 -15.76
N THR A 22 -41.63 12.85 -16.08
CA THR A 22 -41.48 12.21 -17.40
C THR A 22 -40.62 10.94 -17.31
N ARG A 23 -41.23 9.83 -17.76
CA ARG A 23 -40.65 8.50 -18.01
C ARG A 23 -39.83 8.44 -19.31
N LYS A 24 -39.08 7.33 -19.42
CA LYS A 24 -38.41 6.70 -20.59
C LYS A 24 -36.98 7.23 -20.78
N SER A 25 -35.92 6.43 -20.86
CA SER A 25 -35.76 5.14 -21.54
C SER A 25 -34.50 4.45 -20.98
N ALA A 26 -34.64 3.22 -20.48
CA ALA A 26 -33.52 2.36 -20.10
C ALA A 26 -33.07 1.55 -21.32
N ALA A 27 -31.78 1.62 -21.66
CA ALA A 27 -31.14 0.74 -22.63
C ALA A 27 -30.63 -0.55 -21.92
N PRO A 28 -30.65 -1.70 -22.60
CA PRO A 28 -30.55 -3.01 -21.95
C PRO A 28 -29.10 -3.44 -21.67
N ILE A 29 -28.89 -3.96 -20.47
CA ILE A 29 -27.71 -4.71 -20.06
C ILE A 29 -27.81 -6.11 -20.68
N THR A 30 -26.91 -6.42 -21.63
CA THR A 30 -26.73 -7.76 -22.17
C THR A 30 -26.01 -8.65 -21.16
N ASN A 31 -26.77 -9.53 -20.51
CA ASN A 31 -26.25 -10.68 -19.77
C ASN A 31 -25.78 -11.75 -20.75
N ILE A 32 -24.47 -12.02 -20.76
CA ILE A 32 -23.91 -13.24 -21.35
C ILE A 32 -23.79 -14.27 -20.23
N THR A 33 -24.82 -15.11 -20.11
CA THR A 33 -24.77 -16.34 -19.32
C THR A 33 -24.74 -17.49 -20.32
N GLN A 34 -23.55 -18.03 -20.60
CA GLN A 34 -23.44 -19.27 -21.37
C GLN A 34 -23.42 -20.48 -20.44
N SER A 35 -24.50 -21.23 -20.59
CA SER A 35 -24.78 -22.60 -20.20
C SER A 35 -23.64 -23.59 -20.45
N TYR A 36 -23.33 -24.41 -19.44
CA TYR A 36 -22.90 -25.79 -19.64
C TYR A 36 -23.91 -26.74 -18.99
N GLN A 37 -24.74 -27.36 -19.84
CA GLN A 37 -25.61 -28.46 -19.46
C GLN A 37 -24.85 -29.79 -19.55
N ARG A 38 -24.83 -30.48 -18.40
CA ARG A 38 -25.00 -31.92 -18.17
C ARG A 38 -24.87 -32.86 -19.38
N ALA A 39 -23.91 -33.78 -19.31
CA ALA A 39 -24.07 -35.14 -19.82
C ALA A 39 -24.53 -36.05 -18.67
N ARG A 40 -25.75 -36.60 -18.81
CA ARG A 40 -26.30 -37.69 -18.01
C ARG A 40 -25.78 -39.02 -18.58
N CYS A 41 -25.28 -39.89 -17.72
CA CYS A 41 -25.35 -41.34 -17.92
C CYS A 41 -26.00 -41.96 -16.70
N SER A 42 -27.23 -42.42 -16.87
CA SER A 42 -27.98 -43.31 -15.98
C SER A 42 -27.84 -44.74 -16.50
N ASN A 43 -27.54 -45.72 -15.65
CA ASN A 43 -28.53 -46.71 -15.21
C ASN A 43 -27.94 -47.93 -14.46
N THR A 44 -28.64 -48.28 -13.36
CA THR A 44 -29.04 -49.63 -12.87
C THR A 44 -27.92 -50.60 -12.40
N ASN A 45 -28.01 -51.37 -11.31
CA ASN A 45 -29.15 -51.92 -10.56
C ASN A 45 -28.64 -52.54 -9.20
N PRO A 46 -29.39 -53.32 -8.39
CA PRO A 46 -29.61 -53.01 -6.98
C PRO A 46 -29.23 -54.14 -5.99
N GLN A 47 -29.60 -53.93 -4.72
CA GLN A 47 -29.71 -54.89 -3.60
C GLN A 47 -28.43 -55.30 -2.86
N ARG A 48 -28.36 -54.93 -1.57
CA ARG A 48 -28.62 -55.88 -0.46
C ARG A 48 -28.62 -55.21 0.92
N SER A 49 -29.76 -55.40 1.58
CA SER A 49 -29.92 -55.88 2.96
C SER A 49 -29.34 -55.09 4.14
N ARG A 50 -30.30 -54.62 4.96
CA ARG A 50 -30.20 -54.20 6.36
C ARG A 50 -29.41 -55.17 7.24
N ALA A 51 -28.63 -54.62 8.16
CA ALA A 51 -28.41 -55.19 9.49
C ALA A 51 -28.43 -54.06 10.52
N ILE A 52 -29.44 -54.11 11.40
CA ILE A 52 -29.58 -53.25 12.57
C ILE A 52 -28.70 -53.86 13.66
N GLY A 53 -27.65 -53.16 14.07
CA GLY A 53 -26.85 -53.47 15.26
C GLY A 53 -26.97 -52.32 16.25
N ARG A 54 -27.76 -52.50 17.30
CA ARG A 54 -27.67 -51.73 18.54
C ARG A 54 -26.47 -52.26 19.34
N GLY A 55 -25.66 -51.36 19.89
CA GLY A 55 -24.79 -51.68 21.01
C GLY A 55 -23.39 -51.11 20.90
N GLY A 56 -23.04 -50.21 21.82
CA GLY A 56 -21.66 -49.85 22.13
C GLY A 56 -21.47 -48.35 22.19
N ASP A 57 -21.04 -47.86 23.35
CA ASP A 57 -20.58 -46.51 23.66
C ASP A 57 -19.45 -46.06 22.72
N ALA A 58 -19.82 -45.69 21.49
CA ALA A 58 -18.92 -45.05 20.57
C ALA A 58 -18.77 -43.60 21.04
N LYS A 59 -17.67 -43.34 21.75
CA LYS A 59 -17.08 -42.00 21.87
C LYS A 59 -17.27 -41.29 20.52
N PRO A 60 -17.83 -40.06 20.47
CA PRO A 60 -17.94 -39.34 19.21
C PRO A 60 -16.58 -39.35 18.53
N PRO A 61 -16.51 -39.57 17.20
CA PRO A 61 -15.25 -39.68 16.49
C PRO A 61 -14.39 -38.48 16.88
N SER A 62 -13.22 -38.74 17.46
CA SER A 62 -12.29 -37.67 17.83
C SER A 62 -11.97 -36.92 16.54
N TYR A 63 -12.36 -35.66 16.48
CA TYR A 63 -12.04 -34.78 15.37
C TYR A 63 -10.54 -34.88 15.10
N GLU A 64 -10.26 -35.43 13.92
CA GLU A 64 -9.03 -35.50 13.15
C GLU A 64 -7.77 -34.98 13.87
N ARG A 65 -6.77 -35.86 14.05
CA ARG A 65 -5.37 -35.40 14.04
C ARG A 65 -5.20 -34.57 12.77
N GLU A 66 -4.99 -33.26 12.91
CA GLU A 66 -4.67 -32.37 11.79
C GLU A 66 -3.57 -33.04 10.97
N ASP A 67 -3.90 -33.48 9.74
CA ASP A 67 -2.93 -34.10 8.86
C ASP A 67 -1.93 -33.00 8.46
N PRO A 68 -0.63 -33.10 8.83
CA PRO A 68 0.39 -32.15 8.41
C PRO A 68 0.56 -32.08 6.88
N ARG A 69 -0.17 -32.91 6.11
CA ARG A 69 -0.24 -32.89 4.65
C ARG A 69 -1.33 -31.97 4.08
N ARG A 70 -2.13 -31.26 4.89
CA ARG A 70 -3.11 -30.30 4.36
C ARG A 70 -2.37 -29.09 3.73
N PRO A 71 -2.57 -28.81 2.42
CA PRO A 71 -2.03 -27.61 1.80
C PRO A 71 -2.42 -26.37 2.59
N GLY A 72 -1.47 -25.48 2.90
CA GLY A 72 -1.77 -24.25 3.64
C GLY A 72 -1.70 -24.34 5.17
N GLN A 73 -1.57 -25.52 5.78
CA GLN A 73 -1.60 -25.63 7.25
C GLN A 73 -0.50 -24.83 7.94
N ALA A 74 0.73 -24.82 7.39
CA ALA A 74 1.84 -24.03 7.91
C ALA A 74 1.51 -22.53 7.96
N VAL A 75 0.87 -22.01 6.90
CA VAL A 75 0.40 -20.62 6.84
C VAL A 75 -0.69 -20.37 7.88
N LEU A 76 -1.67 -21.28 8.00
CA LEU A 76 -2.73 -21.16 9.01
C LEU A 76 -2.18 -21.18 10.44
N ASN A 77 -1.18 -22.01 10.73
CA ASN A 77 -0.51 -22.07 12.02
C ASN A 77 0.19 -20.75 12.36
N ILE A 78 0.85 -20.11 11.38
CA ILE A 78 1.45 -18.78 11.55
C ILE A 78 0.37 -17.74 11.86
N LEU A 79 -0.75 -17.74 11.14
CA LEU A 79 -1.86 -16.80 11.36
C LEU A 79 -2.52 -17.02 12.73
N LYS A 80 -2.79 -18.28 13.11
CA LYS A 80 -3.29 -18.65 14.46
C LYS A 80 -2.30 -18.22 15.55
N GLY A 81 -1.01 -18.40 15.33
CA GLY A 81 0.05 -17.92 16.22
C GLY A 81 -0.01 -16.41 16.40
N GLY A 82 -0.19 -15.65 15.31
CA GLY A 82 -0.39 -14.19 15.36
C GLY A 82 -1.65 -13.78 16.13
N LEU A 83 -2.75 -14.51 15.98
CA LEU A 83 -3.99 -14.30 16.74
C LEU A 83 -3.84 -14.60 18.24
N ALA A 84 -3.02 -15.58 18.60
CA ALA A 84 -2.74 -15.94 19.98
C ALA A 84 -1.67 -15.07 20.64
N LEU A 85 -0.84 -14.37 19.85
CA LEU A 85 0.30 -13.60 20.33
C LEU A 85 -0.13 -12.33 21.05
N LYS A 86 -0.06 -12.34 22.38
CA LYS A 86 -0.29 -11.17 23.22
C LYS A 86 1.03 -10.46 23.51
N ARG A 87 1.12 -9.17 23.19
CA ARG A 87 2.23 -8.28 23.60
C ARG A 87 1.67 -7.09 24.36
N GLU A 88 2.53 -6.38 25.09
CA GLU A 88 2.11 -5.20 25.85
C GLU A 88 1.41 -4.18 24.96
N GLY A 89 0.12 -3.94 25.23
CA GLY A 89 -0.71 -3.00 24.48
C GLY A 89 -1.48 -3.59 23.29
N THR A 90 -1.35 -4.89 22.97
CA THR A 90 -2.14 -5.53 21.91
C THR A 90 -2.89 -6.78 22.37
N VAL A 91 -4.07 -6.97 21.79
CA VAL A 91 -4.85 -8.21 21.96
C VAL A 91 -4.23 -9.34 21.12
N ASN A 92 -3.73 -9.00 19.94
CA ASN A 92 -3.05 -9.93 19.03
C ASN A 92 -2.09 -9.20 18.07
N ALA A 93 -1.42 -9.93 17.19
CA ALA A 93 -0.48 -9.40 16.20
C ALA A 93 -1.11 -8.48 15.14
N PHE A 94 -2.43 -8.46 14.99
CA PHE A 94 -3.14 -7.83 13.88
C PHE A 94 -4.12 -6.75 14.33
N GLU A 95 -4.04 -6.28 15.58
CA GLU A 95 -5.01 -5.35 16.18
C GLU A 95 -5.19 -4.07 15.36
N SER A 96 -4.10 -3.55 14.76
CA SER A 96 -4.14 -2.40 13.83
C SER A 96 -5.08 -2.58 12.65
N CYS A 97 -5.33 -3.80 12.17
CA CYS A 97 -6.21 -4.05 11.03
C CYS A 97 -7.67 -3.65 11.29
N LYS A 98 -8.09 -3.53 12.55
CA LYS A 98 -9.47 -3.18 12.91
C LYS A 98 -9.77 -1.69 12.82
N HIS A 99 -8.76 -0.85 13.01
CA HIS A 99 -8.94 0.58 13.25
C HIS A 99 -8.04 1.46 12.38
N LYS A 100 -7.15 0.86 11.57
CA LYS A 100 -6.29 1.59 10.65
C LYS A 100 -6.60 1.25 9.20
N ARG A 101 -6.50 2.27 8.35
CA ARG A 101 -6.24 2.09 6.93
C ARG A 101 -4.83 1.57 6.74
N ILE A 102 -4.64 0.59 5.86
CA ILE A 102 -3.33 -0.01 5.59
C ILE A 102 -2.95 0.23 4.13
N LEU A 103 -1.79 0.83 3.89
CA LEU A 103 -1.23 1.01 2.55
C LEU A 103 0.00 0.11 2.41
N VAL A 104 -0.06 -0.89 1.53
CA VAL A 104 1.05 -1.81 1.27
C VAL A 104 1.74 -1.40 -0.02
N LEU A 105 2.96 -0.90 0.09
CA LEU A 105 3.82 -0.52 -1.02
C LEU A 105 4.79 -1.66 -1.33
N ILE A 106 4.68 -2.22 -2.53
CA ILE A 106 5.48 -3.36 -2.99
C ILE A 106 6.50 -2.87 -4.00
N ASP A 107 7.78 -3.13 -3.72
CA ASP A 107 8.86 -2.80 -4.63
C ASP A 107 8.77 -3.60 -5.94
N ASP A 108 8.71 -2.87 -7.04
CA ASP A 108 8.52 -3.37 -8.40
C ASP A 108 9.82 -3.47 -9.20
N ASN A 109 10.98 -3.25 -8.58
CA ASN A 109 12.26 -3.31 -9.28
C ASN A 109 12.47 -4.67 -9.97
N HIS A 110 12.55 -4.61 -11.30
CA HIS A 110 12.71 -5.78 -12.15
C HIS A 110 14.08 -6.46 -11.99
N LYS A 111 15.10 -5.75 -11.49
CA LYS A 111 16.48 -6.25 -11.34
C LYS A 111 16.69 -7.12 -10.11
N MET A 112 15.71 -7.21 -9.20
CA MET A 112 15.80 -8.12 -8.06
C MET A 112 15.99 -9.56 -8.52
N ASP A 113 16.75 -10.34 -7.75
CA ASP A 113 16.86 -11.77 -7.99
C ASP A 113 15.53 -12.49 -7.69
N ARG A 114 15.41 -13.72 -8.19
CA ARG A 114 14.18 -14.51 -8.10
C ARG A 114 13.78 -14.81 -6.64
N ILE A 115 14.74 -15.00 -5.73
CA ILE A 115 14.45 -15.32 -4.33
C ILE A 115 13.88 -14.08 -3.64
N THR A 116 14.47 -12.91 -3.89
CA THR A 116 13.97 -11.63 -3.35
C THR A 116 12.57 -11.30 -3.83
N LYS A 117 12.31 -11.40 -5.15
CA LYS A 117 10.96 -11.20 -5.72
C LYS A 117 9.93 -12.09 -5.05
N ARG A 118 10.29 -13.36 -4.85
CA ARG A 118 9.44 -14.34 -4.20
C ARG A 118 9.21 -14.04 -2.73
N ALA A 119 10.23 -13.63 -1.99
CA ALA A 119 10.12 -13.29 -0.57
C ALA A 119 9.15 -12.11 -0.36
N ILE A 120 9.31 -11.03 -1.14
CA ILE A 120 8.40 -9.87 -1.15
C ILE A 120 6.98 -10.30 -1.48
N CYS A 121 6.78 -11.04 -2.58
CA CYS A 121 5.46 -11.48 -3.01
C CYS A 121 4.80 -12.42 -1.98
N SER A 122 5.59 -13.24 -1.29
CA SER A 122 5.11 -14.12 -0.22
C SER A 122 4.65 -13.30 0.99
N LEU A 123 5.44 -12.32 1.45
CA LEU A 123 5.01 -11.44 2.54
C LEU A 123 3.77 -10.62 2.18
N ALA A 124 3.71 -10.07 0.97
CA ALA A 124 2.52 -9.39 0.46
C ALA A 124 1.29 -10.32 0.46
N SER A 125 1.46 -11.59 0.13
CA SER A 125 0.39 -12.59 0.17
C SER A 125 -0.09 -12.86 1.61
N PHE A 126 0.81 -12.96 2.59
CA PHE A 126 0.41 -13.04 4.02
C PHE A 126 -0.41 -11.81 4.43
N ILE A 127 0.06 -10.62 4.09
CA ILE A 127 -0.63 -9.36 4.39
C ILE A 127 -2.02 -9.33 3.73
N LEU A 128 -2.15 -9.81 2.49
CA LEU A 128 -3.44 -9.91 1.80
C LEU A 128 -4.40 -10.88 2.50
N LEU A 129 -3.91 -12.05 2.94
CA LEU A 129 -4.73 -13.01 3.68
C LEU A 129 -5.23 -12.42 5.01
N ILE A 130 -4.37 -11.70 5.73
CA ILE A 130 -4.75 -10.97 6.96
C ILE A 130 -5.80 -9.91 6.62
N GLY A 131 -5.60 -9.18 5.53
CA GLY A 131 -6.53 -8.14 5.09
C GLY A 131 -7.91 -8.68 4.76
N HIS A 132 -7.99 -9.83 4.08
CA HIS A 132 -9.25 -10.54 3.86
C HIS A 132 -9.89 -11.00 5.16
N GLY A 133 -9.11 -11.62 6.06
CA GLY A 133 -9.59 -12.14 7.33
C GLY A 133 -10.26 -11.07 8.20
N TYR A 134 -9.65 -9.89 8.26
CA TYR A 134 -10.17 -8.73 9.00
C TYR A 134 -11.13 -7.84 8.21
N GLN A 135 -11.27 -8.06 6.90
CA GLN A 135 -11.99 -7.16 5.99
C GLN A 135 -11.55 -5.69 6.12
N CYS A 136 -10.25 -5.46 6.36
CA CYS A 136 -9.73 -4.13 6.64
C CYS A 136 -9.68 -3.24 5.38
N ASP A 137 -9.69 -1.92 5.56
CA ASP A 137 -9.38 -0.97 4.49
C ASP A 137 -7.89 -1.03 4.17
N MET A 138 -7.53 -1.98 3.31
CA MET A 138 -6.15 -2.22 2.88
C MET A 138 -6.03 -2.03 1.37
N GLU A 139 -4.95 -1.38 0.96
CA GLU A 139 -4.69 -1.08 -0.44
C GLU A 139 -3.25 -1.44 -0.82
N PHE A 140 -3.10 -2.21 -1.90
CA PHE A 140 -1.82 -2.63 -2.46
C PHE A 140 -1.41 -1.72 -3.62
N ARG A 141 -0.14 -1.30 -3.61
CA ARG A 141 0.41 -0.37 -4.60
C ARG A 141 1.82 -0.77 -5.01
N TRP A 142 2.18 -0.44 -6.23
CA TRP A 142 3.54 -0.57 -6.75
C TRP A 142 3.99 0.82 -7.25
N PRO A 143 5.19 1.30 -6.90
CA PRO A 143 5.63 2.66 -7.21
C PRO A 143 5.57 3.06 -8.69
N GLY A 144 5.78 2.12 -9.61
CA GLY A 144 5.73 2.32 -11.06
C GLY A 144 4.43 1.83 -11.71
N TYR A 145 3.50 1.23 -10.96
CA TYR A 145 2.30 0.61 -11.53
C TYR A 145 1.03 0.98 -10.74
N ASN A 146 0.24 1.86 -11.36
CA ASN A 146 -0.95 2.47 -10.77
C ASN A 146 -2.24 1.81 -11.27
N ASN A 147 -3.25 1.73 -10.40
CA ASN A 147 -4.60 1.33 -10.77
C ASN A 147 -5.38 2.54 -11.30
N ASN A 148 -5.17 2.86 -12.57
CA ASN A 148 -5.83 3.98 -13.22
C ASN A 148 -7.35 3.78 -13.39
N ASP A 149 -7.86 2.57 -13.19
CA ASP A 149 -9.28 2.21 -13.29
C ASP A 149 -9.94 2.05 -11.90
N SER A 150 -9.24 2.45 -10.83
CA SER A 150 -9.78 2.38 -9.48
C SER A 150 -11.08 3.17 -9.37
N PRO A 151 -12.16 2.59 -8.82
CA PRO A 151 -13.40 3.33 -8.54
C PRO A 151 -13.18 4.56 -7.66
N LYS A 152 -12.14 4.55 -6.81
CA LYS A 152 -11.79 5.67 -5.91
C LYS A 152 -11.40 6.96 -6.66
N LEU A 153 -10.98 6.87 -7.92
CA LEU A 153 -10.56 8.04 -8.70
C LEU A 153 -11.74 8.79 -9.36
N GLY A 154 -12.89 8.12 -9.50
CA GLY A 154 -13.97 8.60 -10.38
C GLY A 154 -13.53 8.73 -11.85
N THR A 155 -14.46 9.16 -12.72
CA THR A 155 -14.19 9.28 -14.16
C THR A 155 -13.08 10.30 -14.45
N ALA A 156 -13.20 11.52 -13.94
CA ALA A 156 -12.24 12.58 -14.20
C ALA A 156 -10.83 12.24 -13.67
N GLY A 157 -10.74 11.68 -12.46
CA GLY A 157 -9.46 11.26 -11.88
C GLY A 157 -8.83 10.10 -12.63
N SER A 158 -9.62 9.12 -13.09
CA SER A 158 -9.14 8.02 -13.93
C SER A 158 -8.57 8.53 -15.26
N GLU A 159 -9.26 9.45 -15.92
CA GLU A 159 -8.81 10.00 -17.19
C GLU A 159 -7.55 10.86 -17.03
N MET A 160 -7.45 11.64 -15.95
CA MET A 160 -6.24 12.38 -15.60
C MET A 160 -5.07 11.43 -15.31
N ALA A 161 -5.27 10.38 -14.51
CA ALA A 161 -4.25 9.39 -14.21
C ALA A 161 -3.73 8.69 -15.48
N LYS A 162 -4.63 8.34 -16.40
CA LYS A 162 -4.28 7.78 -17.72
C LYS A 162 -3.49 8.75 -18.59
N ALA A 163 -3.88 10.03 -18.61
CA ALA A 163 -3.16 11.07 -19.34
C ALA A 163 -1.74 11.26 -18.78
N LEU A 164 -1.59 11.38 -17.46
CA LEU A 164 -0.29 11.51 -16.81
C LEU A 164 0.57 10.26 -17.02
N GLN A 165 -0.01 9.06 -16.92
CA GLN A 165 0.73 7.83 -17.18
C GLN A 165 1.27 7.77 -18.61
N LYS A 166 0.45 8.08 -19.60
CA LYS A 166 0.90 8.13 -21.00
C LYS A 166 2.03 9.15 -21.20
N LEU A 167 1.97 10.29 -20.50
CA LEU A 167 3.05 11.29 -20.53
C LEU A 167 4.34 10.72 -19.93
N MET A 168 4.25 9.98 -18.82
CA MET A 168 5.40 9.30 -18.22
C MET A 168 6.02 8.24 -19.16
N ASP A 169 5.22 7.66 -20.05
CA ASP A 169 5.65 6.61 -20.99
C ASP A 169 6.31 7.17 -22.28
N THR A 170 6.24 8.49 -22.54
CA THR A 170 6.86 9.15 -23.72
C THR A 170 8.38 8.98 -23.74
N LYS A 171 9.03 8.81 -24.89
CA LYS A 171 10.48 8.46 -24.91
C LYS A 171 11.40 9.67 -25.01
N THR A 172 10.91 10.76 -25.59
CA THR A 172 11.65 11.98 -25.89
C THR A 172 10.93 13.22 -25.33
N TRP A 173 11.64 14.34 -25.30
CA TRP A 173 11.08 15.65 -24.97
C TRP A 173 10.01 16.10 -25.98
N GLU A 174 10.27 15.89 -27.27
CA GLU A 174 9.37 16.24 -28.37
C GLU A 174 8.03 15.48 -28.25
N ASP A 175 8.07 14.15 -28.09
CA ASP A 175 6.87 13.32 -27.87
C ASP A 175 6.04 13.82 -26.68
N ALA A 176 6.72 14.25 -25.61
CA ALA A 176 6.07 14.75 -24.40
C ALA A 176 5.40 16.10 -24.62
N CYS A 177 6.02 17.00 -25.38
CA CYS A 177 5.44 18.30 -25.73
C CYS A 177 4.22 18.13 -26.64
N GLU A 178 4.35 17.33 -27.71
CA GLU A 178 3.23 17.03 -28.62
C GLU A 178 2.05 16.45 -27.86
N MET A 179 2.32 15.55 -26.91
CA MET A 179 1.29 14.94 -26.08
C MET A 179 0.59 15.95 -25.17
N ILE A 180 1.33 16.89 -24.56
CA ILE A 180 0.74 17.96 -23.73
C ILE A 180 -0.11 18.90 -24.58
N ASP A 181 0.36 19.26 -25.78
CA ASP A 181 -0.39 20.12 -26.70
C ASP A 181 -1.66 19.47 -27.24
N ALA A 182 -1.67 18.14 -27.40
CA ALA A 182 -2.82 17.39 -27.88
C ALA A 182 -3.83 17.00 -26.77
N ASN A 183 -3.52 17.20 -25.49
CA ASN A 183 -4.33 16.70 -24.37
C ASN A 183 -4.73 17.82 -23.41
N ASP A 184 -5.98 18.28 -23.54
CA ASP A 184 -6.57 19.37 -22.72
C ASP A 184 -6.39 19.15 -21.22
N LYS A 185 -6.49 17.91 -20.72
CA LYS A 185 -6.35 17.61 -19.29
C LYS A 185 -4.94 17.88 -18.77
N LEU A 186 -3.91 17.58 -19.58
CA LEU A 186 -2.53 17.91 -19.22
C LEU A 186 -2.31 19.43 -19.21
N GLN A 187 -3.01 20.16 -20.07
CA GLN A 187 -2.97 21.63 -20.08
C GLN A 187 -3.69 22.22 -18.87
N GLU A 188 -4.84 21.67 -18.49
CA GLU A 188 -5.63 22.07 -17.31
C GLU A 188 -4.82 22.01 -16.00
N VAL A 189 -3.92 21.03 -15.86
CA VAL A 189 -3.03 20.93 -14.69
C VAL A 189 -1.75 21.78 -14.80
N GLY A 190 -1.69 22.65 -15.81
CA GLY A 190 -0.62 23.64 -15.97
C GLY A 190 0.67 23.12 -16.60
N LEU A 191 0.71 21.89 -17.14
CA LEU A 191 1.94 21.34 -17.73
C LEU A 191 2.36 22.09 -18.99
N LYS A 192 1.41 22.62 -19.78
CA LYS A 192 1.72 23.47 -20.93
C LYS A 192 2.43 24.76 -20.52
N THR A 193 1.86 25.46 -19.53
CA THR A 193 2.48 26.65 -18.94
C THR A 193 3.85 26.34 -18.36
N TRP A 194 4.00 25.18 -17.70
CA TRP A 194 5.29 24.72 -17.19
C TRP A 194 6.30 24.56 -18.33
N VAL A 195 5.96 23.86 -19.41
CA VAL A 195 6.83 23.66 -20.59
C VAL A 195 7.24 24.99 -21.21
N GLU A 196 6.28 25.90 -21.44
CA GLU A 196 6.58 27.22 -21.98
C GLU A 196 7.53 28.03 -21.09
N ASN A 197 7.35 27.95 -19.78
CA ASN A 197 8.22 28.63 -18.83
C ASN A 197 9.64 28.07 -18.87
N GLN A 198 9.80 26.75 -19.05
CA GLN A 198 11.12 26.13 -19.22
C GLN A 198 11.82 26.62 -20.49
N LEU A 199 11.08 26.75 -21.60
CA LEU A 199 11.63 27.21 -22.89
C LEU A 199 11.93 28.72 -22.93
N LYS A 200 11.14 29.54 -22.22
CA LYS A 200 11.32 31.00 -22.14
C LYS A 200 12.45 31.39 -21.19
N TRP A 201 12.84 30.51 -20.27
CA TRP A 201 13.83 30.85 -19.26
C TRP A 201 15.23 31.02 -19.87
N LYS A 202 15.69 32.27 -19.91
CA LYS A 202 17.07 32.64 -20.17
C LYS A 202 17.62 33.27 -18.88
N PRO A 203 18.53 32.62 -18.14
CA PRO A 203 19.09 33.24 -16.96
C PRO A 203 19.86 34.51 -17.36
N SER A 204 19.61 35.62 -16.68
CA SER A 204 20.62 36.69 -16.65
C SER A 204 21.82 36.21 -15.83
N ASN A 205 23.02 36.67 -16.18
CA ASN A 205 24.27 36.27 -15.50
C ASN A 205 24.18 36.47 -13.97
N ASP A 206 23.48 37.51 -13.53
CA ASP A 206 23.34 37.88 -12.11
C ASP A 206 22.39 36.95 -11.33
N GLN A 207 21.33 36.45 -11.98
CA GLN A 207 20.39 35.51 -11.35
C GLN A 207 21.02 34.12 -11.17
N PHE A 208 21.92 33.73 -12.06
CA PHE A 208 22.66 32.47 -11.94
C PHE A 208 23.59 32.48 -10.73
N GLN A 209 24.37 33.56 -10.54
CA GLN A 209 25.27 33.71 -9.39
C GLN A 209 24.50 33.73 -8.06
N PHE A 210 23.35 34.39 -8.02
CA PHE A 210 22.50 34.43 -6.83
C PHE A 210 21.93 33.04 -6.48
N ALA A 211 21.37 32.31 -7.45
CA ALA A 211 20.81 30.98 -7.19
C ALA A 211 21.87 29.96 -6.76
N GLU A 212 23.09 30.05 -7.30
CA GLU A 212 24.21 29.18 -6.95
C GLU A 212 24.72 29.44 -5.52
N GLN A 213 24.76 30.71 -5.11
CA GLN A 213 25.20 31.13 -3.77
C GLN A 213 24.27 30.67 -2.63
N TYR A 214 22.96 30.52 -2.89
CA TYR A 214 21.95 30.22 -1.85
C TYR A 214 21.31 28.83 -1.95
N ARG A 215 21.81 27.95 -2.83
CA ARG A 215 21.25 26.62 -3.13
C ARG A 215 20.94 25.75 -1.90
N HIS A 216 21.69 25.91 -0.81
CA HIS A 216 21.55 25.13 0.42
C HIS A 216 20.51 25.67 1.42
N HIS A 217 19.92 26.85 1.17
CA HIS A 217 19.05 27.55 2.14
C HIS A 217 17.64 27.81 1.60
N LEU A 218 17.31 27.30 0.42
CA LEU A 218 16.05 27.59 -0.27
C LEU A 218 14.96 26.56 0.08
N PRO A 219 13.71 26.98 0.38
CA PRO A 219 12.57 26.08 0.56
C PRO A 219 12.32 25.22 -0.70
N GLY A 220 11.59 24.11 -0.55
CA GLY A 220 11.39 23.11 -1.62
C GLY A 220 10.89 23.66 -2.97
N GLU A 221 10.17 24.79 -2.97
CA GLU A 221 9.71 25.47 -4.19
C GLU A 221 10.84 26.27 -4.89
N ALA A 222 11.81 26.78 -4.14
CA ALA A 222 12.97 27.47 -4.70
C ALA A 222 14.09 26.52 -5.13
N ILE A 223 14.11 25.26 -4.64
CA ILE A 223 14.92 24.17 -5.23
C ILE A 223 14.40 23.79 -6.63
N ARG A 224 13.08 23.90 -6.89
CA ARG A 224 12.53 23.71 -8.24
C ARG A 224 13.08 24.72 -9.23
N VAL A 225 13.32 25.97 -8.80
CA VAL A 225 13.92 27.04 -9.62
C VAL A 225 15.43 26.85 -9.78
N ALA A 226 16.15 26.44 -8.73
CA ALA A 226 17.61 26.27 -8.75
C ALA A 226 18.13 25.10 -9.60
N ASN A 227 17.24 24.23 -10.10
CA ASN A 227 17.62 23.14 -10.99
C ASN A 227 17.57 23.48 -12.47
N LEU A 228 17.05 24.64 -12.85
CA LEU A 228 16.99 25.05 -14.25
C LEU A 228 18.35 25.62 -14.65
N LYS A 229 19.00 25.01 -15.65
CA LYS A 229 20.23 25.54 -16.25
C LYS A 229 19.87 26.00 -17.64
N GLY A 230 20.37 27.17 -18.06
CA GLY A 230 20.06 27.71 -19.40
C GLY A 230 20.56 26.83 -20.54
N ASN A 231 21.24 25.73 -20.19
CA ASN A 231 21.84 24.72 -21.06
C ASN A 231 21.28 23.31 -20.75
N ASP A 232 20.08 23.19 -20.17
CA ASP A 232 19.44 21.89 -20.02
C ASP A 232 19.25 21.25 -21.40
N THR A 233 19.69 20.00 -21.53
CA THR A 233 19.43 19.21 -22.73
C THR A 233 17.96 18.79 -22.79
N ASP A 234 17.47 18.38 -23.96
CA ASP A 234 16.13 17.79 -24.09
C ASP A 234 15.92 16.61 -23.12
N GLU A 235 16.97 15.82 -22.87
CA GLU A 235 16.92 14.73 -21.89
C GLU A 235 16.74 15.25 -20.45
N ASP A 236 17.39 16.36 -20.10
CA ASP A 236 17.24 17.00 -18.79
C ASP A 236 15.84 17.60 -18.60
N LEU A 237 15.32 18.28 -19.63
CA LEU A 237 13.97 18.83 -19.65
C LEU A 237 12.92 17.72 -19.55
N HIS A 238 13.08 16.65 -20.33
CA HIS A 238 12.17 15.49 -20.28
C HIS A 238 12.17 14.82 -18.91
N ARG A 239 13.35 14.65 -18.29
CA ARG A 239 13.46 14.12 -16.93
C ARG A 239 12.76 15.01 -15.91
N LYS A 240 12.93 16.33 -16.00
CA LYS A 240 12.26 17.31 -15.12
C LYS A 240 10.74 17.30 -15.29
N LEU A 241 10.26 17.26 -16.53
CA LEU A 241 8.84 17.17 -16.82
C LEU A 241 8.21 15.90 -16.23
N ARG A 242 8.90 14.76 -16.33
CA ARG A 242 8.44 13.51 -15.70
C ARG A 242 8.38 13.62 -14.17
N VAL A 243 9.32 14.32 -13.53
CA VAL A 243 9.26 14.57 -12.09
C VAL A 243 8.04 15.44 -11.74
N GLU A 244 7.77 16.48 -12.51
CA GLU A 244 6.59 17.35 -12.31
C GLU A 244 5.29 16.57 -12.53
N ALA A 245 5.17 15.86 -13.65
CA ALA A 245 4.03 15.02 -13.96
C ALA A 245 3.78 13.97 -12.88
N ARG A 246 4.83 13.36 -12.32
CA ARG A 246 4.72 12.42 -11.19
C ARG A 246 4.22 13.11 -9.92
N SER A 247 4.65 14.33 -9.64
CA SER A 247 4.16 15.12 -8.51
C SER A 247 2.66 15.43 -8.64
N ILE A 248 2.19 15.78 -9.84
CA ILE A 248 0.75 15.95 -10.12
C ILE A 248 0.02 14.60 -9.98
N MET A 249 0.59 13.54 -10.56
CA MET A 249 0.05 12.19 -10.52
C MET A 249 -0.13 11.68 -9.09
N ALA A 250 0.66 12.14 -8.12
CA ALA A 250 0.52 11.78 -6.70
C ALA A 250 -0.91 11.90 -6.16
N LYS A 251 -1.67 12.89 -6.67
CA LYS A 251 -3.08 13.16 -6.30
C LYS A 251 -4.08 12.21 -6.97
N HIS A 252 -3.64 11.48 -7.99
CA HIS A 252 -4.45 10.59 -8.84
C HIS A 252 -3.93 9.15 -8.83
N ILE A 253 -3.10 8.77 -7.85
CA ILE A 253 -2.64 7.39 -7.68
C ILE A 253 -3.60 6.64 -6.78
N ALA A 254 -4.14 5.55 -7.32
CA ALA A 254 -4.85 4.53 -6.57
C ALA A 254 -4.16 3.18 -6.75
N GLY A 255 -4.28 2.34 -5.73
CA GLY A 255 -3.91 0.94 -5.76
C GLY A 255 -5.12 0.02 -5.92
N TRP A 256 -4.91 -1.23 -5.54
CA TRP A 256 -5.94 -2.26 -5.54
C TRP A 256 -6.37 -2.51 -4.10
N ALA A 257 -7.67 -2.39 -3.82
CA ALA A 257 -8.17 -2.73 -2.50
C ALA A 257 -8.00 -4.23 -2.27
N ALA A 258 -7.65 -4.62 -1.05
CA ALA A 258 -7.47 -6.03 -0.67
C ALA A 258 -8.72 -6.86 -1.00
N ASN A 259 -9.92 -6.29 -0.80
CA ASN A 259 -11.19 -6.96 -1.07
C ASN A 259 -11.47 -7.20 -2.57
N ASP A 260 -10.76 -6.51 -3.48
CA ASP A 260 -10.97 -6.59 -4.92
C ASP A 260 -9.99 -7.56 -5.62
N ILE A 261 -9.01 -8.09 -4.87
CA ILE A 261 -7.96 -8.96 -5.42
C ILE A 261 -7.81 -10.22 -4.58
N ASP A 262 -7.56 -11.34 -5.24
CA ASP A 262 -7.09 -12.55 -4.57
C ASP A 262 -5.57 -12.69 -4.75
N ARG A 263 -4.98 -13.76 -4.18
CA ARG A 263 -3.54 -14.02 -4.32
C ARG A 263 -3.12 -14.19 -5.80
N THR A 264 -3.93 -14.87 -6.60
CA THR A 264 -3.62 -15.09 -8.03
C THR A 264 -3.54 -13.77 -8.76
N HIS A 265 -4.44 -12.84 -8.45
CA HIS A 265 -4.48 -11.50 -9.00
C HIS A 265 -3.29 -10.67 -8.50
N LEU A 266 -2.97 -10.70 -7.20
CA LEU A 266 -1.77 -10.08 -6.61
C LEU A 266 -0.48 -10.49 -7.33
N MET A 267 -0.29 -11.79 -7.59
CA MET A 267 0.88 -12.31 -8.31
C MET A 267 0.95 -11.83 -9.77
N LYS A 268 -0.20 -11.73 -10.44
CA LYS A 268 -0.28 -11.17 -11.80
C LYS A 268 0.09 -9.68 -11.79
N LEU A 269 -0.45 -8.91 -10.85
CA LEU A 269 -0.14 -7.50 -10.69
C LEU A 269 1.35 -7.27 -10.41
N ASP A 270 1.97 -8.05 -9.51
CA ASP A 270 3.42 -7.98 -9.25
C ASP A 270 4.24 -8.27 -10.50
N THR A 271 3.82 -9.27 -11.30
CA THR A 271 4.48 -9.61 -12.56
C THR A 271 4.39 -8.48 -13.57
N GLU A 272 3.21 -7.88 -13.76
CA GLU A 272 3.00 -6.77 -14.68
C GLU A 272 3.71 -5.48 -14.23
N ALA A 273 3.70 -5.19 -12.92
CA ALA A 273 4.44 -4.07 -12.33
C ALA A 273 5.94 -4.18 -12.63
N ARG A 274 6.53 -5.38 -12.46
CA ARG A 274 7.95 -5.63 -12.78
C ARG A 274 8.24 -5.51 -14.27
N LYS A 275 7.38 -6.05 -15.15
CA LYS A 275 7.53 -5.85 -16.61
C LYS A 275 7.46 -4.37 -16.99
N LYS A 276 6.65 -3.58 -16.29
CA LYS A 276 6.60 -2.13 -16.49
C LYS A 276 7.88 -1.45 -15.99
N SER A 277 8.35 -1.78 -14.79
CA SER A 277 9.65 -1.32 -14.26
C SER A 277 10.82 -1.63 -15.19
N GLU A 278 10.81 -2.78 -15.88
CA GLU A 278 11.82 -3.15 -16.88
C GLU A 278 11.82 -2.23 -18.10
N ARG A 279 10.65 -1.75 -18.53
CA ARG A 279 10.49 -0.79 -19.62
C ARG A 279 10.89 0.62 -19.18
N ASP A 280 10.62 0.98 -17.92
CA ASP A 280 10.80 2.32 -17.37
C ASP A 280 12.16 2.51 -16.68
N GLN A 281 13.25 2.17 -17.36
CA GLN A 281 14.62 2.21 -16.80
C GLN A 281 15.08 3.61 -16.31
N LYS A 282 14.40 4.68 -16.72
CA LYS A 282 14.81 6.08 -16.51
C LYS A 282 14.32 6.71 -15.20
N LEU A 283 13.39 6.09 -14.46
CA LEU A 283 12.89 6.63 -13.19
C LEU A 283 13.62 5.97 -12.02
N SER A 284 14.83 6.45 -11.75
CA SER A 284 15.73 5.86 -10.75
C SER A 284 15.30 6.04 -9.29
N SER A 285 14.29 6.85 -8.96
CA SER A 285 13.93 7.21 -7.58
C SER A 285 12.47 6.91 -7.20
N ASN A 286 11.98 5.72 -7.55
CA ASN A 286 10.59 5.33 -7.23
C ASN A 286 10.34 5.29 -5.72
N LEU A 287 11.28 4.75 -4.95
CA LEU A 287 11.11 4.53 -3.52
C LEU A 287 11.17 5.84 -2.72
N GLY A 288 12.15 6.71 -2.97
CA GLY A 288 12.24 7.99 -2.27
C GLY A 288 11.04 8.91 -2.52
N PHE A 289 10.41 8.81 -3.70
CA PHE A 289 9.15 9.49 -3.98
C PHE A 289 8.00 8.94 -3.13
N GLU A 290 7.83 7.61 -3.02
CA GLU A 290 6.75 7.03 -2.22
C GLU A 290 6.91 7.32 -0.72
N TYR A 291 8.13 7.36 -0.19
CA TYR A 291 8.37 7.82 1.19
C TYR A 291 7.87 9.24 1.43
N ARG A 292 8.30 10.20 0.59
CA ARG A 292 7.88 11.60 0.76
C ARG A 292 6.37 11.74 0.61
N LYS A 293 5.77 11.05 -0.35
CA LYS A 293 4.32 11.05 -0.54
C LYS A 293 3.58 10.46 0.68
N ALA A 294 4.11 9.40 1.28
CA ALA A 294 3.58 8.85 2.51
C ALA A 294 3.66 9.91 3.64
N MET A 295 4.78 10.61 3.78
CA MET A 295 4.94 11.69 4.78
C MET A 295 4.01 12.89 4.51
N GLU A 296 3.79 13.27 3.25
CA GLU A 296 2.80 14.30 2.89
C GLU A 296 1.37 13.86 3.23
N ASN A 297 1.05 12.56 3.12
CA ASN A 297 -0.22 12.03 3.61
C ASN A 297 -0.31 12.17 5.13
N TYR A 298 0.77 11.84 5.86
CA TYR A 298 0.84 12.05 7.30
C TYR A 298 0.56 13.50 7.68
N GLU A 299 1.19 14.48 7.01
CA GLU A 299 0.92 15.89 7.26
C GLU A 299 -0.57 16.21 7.10
N ARG A 300 -1.21 15.71 6.04
CA ARG A 300 -2.65 15.92 5.81
C ARG A 300 -3.51 15.28 6.89
N GLU A 301 -3.26 14.03 7.25
CA GLU A 301 -3.99 13.34 8.31
C GLU A 301 -3.84 14.06 9.66
N MET A 302 -2.64 14.55 9.98
CA MET A 302 -2.41 15.34 11.21
C MET A 302 -3.17 16.66 11.21
N HIS A 303 -3.37 17.29 10.05
CA HIS A 303 -4.19 18.51 9.94
C HIS A 303 -5.69 18.23 10.12
N LEU A 304 -6.16 17.03 9.77
CA LEU A 304 -7.54 16.60 10.01
C LEU A 304 -7.80 16.27 11.48
N GLY A 305 -6.76 15.95 12.26
CA GLY A 305 -6.87 15.69 13.69
C GLY A 305 -7.74 14.47 13.99
N ALA A 306 -8.80 14.65 14.78
CA ALA A 306 -9.71 13.56 15.15
C ALA A 306 -10.53 13.00 13.97
N ASP A 307 -10.64 13.76 12.88
CA ASP A 307 -11.35 13.34 11.66
C ASP A 307 -10.43 12.59 10.68
N GLY A 308 -9.12 12.54 10.97
CA GLY A 308 -8.15 11.78 10.17
C GLY A 308 -8.34 10.28 10.33
N THR A 309 -8.12 9.52 9.26
CA THR A 309 -8.17 8.05 9.33
C THR A 309 -6.81 7.53 9.77
N PRO A 310 -6.69 6.85 10.93
CA PRO A 310 -5.43 6.26 11.32
C PRO A 310 -4.85 5.39 10.21
N THR A 311 -3.59 5.58 9.85
CA THR A 311 -2.99 4.96 8.67
C THR A 311 -1.67 4.26 9.02
N LEU A 312 -1.52 3.01 8.59
CA LEU A 312 -0.26 2.29 8.61
C LEU A 312 0.23 2.10 7.17
N VAL A 313 1.44 2.56 6.87
CA VAL A 313 2.10 2.30 5.60
C VAL A 313 3.12 1.18 5.79
N ILE A 314 3.03 0.14 4.99
CA ILE A 314 3.97 -0.99 5.00
C ILE A 314 4.74 -0.96 3.67
N LEU A 315 6.05 -0.78 3.72
CA LEU A 315 6.93 -0.78 2.56
C LEU A 315 7.70 -2.10 2.50
N LEU A 316 7.49 -2.88 1.44
CA LEU A 316 8.21 -4.13 1.19
C LEU A 316 9.28 -3.88 0.13
N VAL A 317 10.54 -3.76 0.55
CA VAL A 317 11.59 -3.16 -0.30
C VAL A 317 12.85 -4.02 -0.38
N ALA A 318 13.45 -4.03 -1.56
CA ALA A 318 14.79 -4.58 -1.80
C ALA A 318 15.68 -3.64 -2.63
N SER A 319 15.09 -2.60 -3.21
CA SER A 319 15.79 -1.56 -3.93
C SER A 319 16.59 -0.68 -2.97
N PRO A 320 17.81 -0.29 -3.35
CA PRO A 320 18.58 0.65 -2.56
C PRO A 320 17.94 2.05 -2.61
N ILE A 321 18.11 2.80 -1.53
CA ILE A 321 17.87 4.24 -1.50
C ILE A 321 19.23 4.92 -1.61
N THR A 322 19.34 5.94 -2.45
CA THR A 322 20.55 6.75 -2.57
C THR A 322 20.70 7.71 -1.39
N LYS A 323 21.93 8.17 -1.11
CA LYS A 323 22.16 9.19 -0.08
C LYS A 323 21.26 10.43 -0.26
N THR A 324 21.13 10.93 -1.50
CA THR A 324 20.31 12.11 -1.81
C THR A 324 18.82 11.86 -1.53
N GLU A 325 18.30 10.69 -1.86
CA GLU A 325 16.92 10.33 -1.52
C GLU A 325 16.72 10.25 -0.02
N LYS A 326 17.63 9.59 0.70
CA LYS A 326 17.61 9.50 2.15
C LYS A 326 17.61 10.89 2.81
N ASP A 327 18.54 11.76 2.42
CA ASP A 327 18.61 13.14 2.93
C ASP A 327 17.27 13.88 2.63
N SER A 328 16.72 13.72 1.42
CA SER A 328 15.45 14.34 1.04
C SER A 328 14.23 13.82 1.83
N ILE A 329 14.22 12.54 2.22
CA ILE A 329 13.17 11.93 3.05
C ILE A 329 13.23 12.52 4.45
N ILE A 330 14.42 12.57 5.05
CA ILE A 330 14.63 13.14 6.39
C ILE A 330 14.25 14.63 6.40
N ASP A 331 14.65 15.38 5.38
CA ASP A 331 14.31 16.80 5.26
C ASP A 331 12.79 17.02 5.10
N CYS A 332 12.12 16.16 4.34
CA CYS A 332 10.66 16.19 4.19
C CYS A 332 9.96 16.04 5.54
N GLN A 333 10.32 15.02 6.33
CA GLN A 333 9.76 14.83 7.67
C GLN A 333 10.08 16.00 8.62
N ARG A 334 11.30 16.53 8.57
CA ARG A 334 11.68 17.70 9.38
C ARG A 334 10.83 18.93 9.05
N ASN A 335 10.56 19.17 7.77
CA ASN A 335 9.73 20.29 7.33
C ASN A 335 8.28 20.12 7.78
N ILE A 336 7.73 18.90 7.69
CA ILE A 336 6.39 18.59 8.20
C ILE A 336 6.32 18.77 9.72
N MET A 337 7.35 18.37 10.46
CA MET A 337 7.40 18.61 11.90
C MET A 337 7.41 20.11 12.23
N ALA A 338 8.15 20.91 11.45
CA ALA A 338 8.17 22.35 11.60
C ALA A 338 6.80 22.98 11.27
N SER A 339 6.08 22.47 10.26
CA SER A 339 4.75 22.97 9.88
C SER A 339 3.66 22.62 10.92
N LEU A 340 3.72 21.42 11.48
CA LEU A 340 2.75 20.95 12.48
C LEU A 340 2.94 21.60 13.87
N GLY A 341 4.14 22.10 14.17
CA GLY A 341 4.44 22.77 15.44
C GLY A 341 4.10 21.90 16.67
N THR A 342 3.43 22.48 17.67
CA THR A 342 3.03 21.76 18.90
C THR A 342 1.76 20.91 18.76
N LYS A 343 1.08 20.92 17.60
CA LYS A 343 -0.17 20.17 17.40
C LYS A 343 0.00 18.65 17.50
N VAL A 344 1.23 18.16 17.47
CA VAL A 344 1.59 16.73 17.45
C VAL A 344 1.59 16.09 18.86
N ALA A 345 1.40 16.87 19.92
CA ALA A 345 1.76 16.47 21.28
C ALA A 345 1.06 15.22 21.86
N ASN A 346 -0.07 14.74 21.33
CA ASN A 346 -0.87 13.71 22.01
C ASN A 346 -1.36 12.50 21.17
N GLY A 347 -0.92 12.28 19.91
CA GLY A 347 -1.50 11.16 19.14
C GLY A 347 -0.86 10.76 17.81
N SER A 348 0.29 11.31 17.44
CA SER A 348 0.83 11.13 16.07
C SER A 348 1.10 9.67 15.68
N ARG A 349 1.73 8.87 16.56
CA ARG A 349 2.09 7.47 16.25
C ARG A 349 0.88 6.57 16.10
N ASP A 350 -0.13 6.75 16.95
CA ASP A 350 -1.35 5.94 16.89
C ASP A 350 -2.15 6.25 15.63
N ALA A 351 -2.14 7.52 15.20
CA ALA A 351 -2.76 7.95 13.96
C ALA A 351 -1.93 7.61 12.71
N TYR A 352 -0.59 7.53 12.79
CA TYR A 352 0.23 7.28 11.62
C TYR A 352 1.55 6.57 11.91
N ALA A 353 1.87 5.53 11.15
CA ALA A 353 3.16 4.87 11.18
C ALA A 353 3.58 4.33 9.80
N MET A 354 4.88 4.21 9.59
CA MET A 354 5.51 3.63 8.41
C MET A 354 6.41 2.48 8.85
N GLN A 355 6.02 1.25 8.56
CA GLN A 355 6.90 0.09 8.68
C GLN A 355 7.62 -0.13 7.35
N THR A 356 8.94 -0.15 7.38
CA THR A 356 9.76 -0.62 6.26
C THR A 356 10.28 -2.03 6.55
N VAL A 357 10.02 -2.96 5.63
CA VAL A 357 10.59 -4.30 5.64
C VAL A 357 11.61 -4.39 4.51
N VAL A 358 12.89 -4.35 4.87
CA VAL A 358 14.01 -4.42 3.93
C VAL A 358 14.48 -5.86 3.79
N PHE A 359 14.47 -6.36 2.56
CA PHE A 359 15.07 -7.64 2.18
C PHE A 359 16.55 -7.42 1.84
N THR A 360 17.43 -8.05 2.62
CA THR A 360 18.81 -7.58 2.81
C THR A 360 19.89 -8.31 2.01
N LYS A 361 19.65 -9.54 1.55
CA LYS A 361 20.69 -10.40 0.93
C LYS A 361 21.33 -9.80 -0.31
N SER A 362 20.54 -9.08 -1.11
CA SER A 362 21.02 -8.44 -2.34
C SER A 362 21.46 -6.99 -2.15
N MET A 363 21.33 -6.44 -0.93
CA MET A 363 21.57 -5.03 -0.65
C MET A 363 22.94 -4.81 -0.03
N ALA A 364 23.73 -3.91 -0.61
CA ALA A 364 25.02 -3.51 -0.02
C ALA A 364 24.82 -2.84 1.35
N SER A 365 25.72 -3.10 2.31
CA SER A 365 25.63 -2.55 3.67
C SER A 365 25.54 -1.02 3.72
N ALA A 366 26.17 -0.32 2.77
CA ALA A 366 26.07 1.13 2.64
C ALA A 366 24.65 1.60 2.32
N ASN A 367 23.91 0.86 1.49
CA ASN A 367 22.52 1.17 1.17
C ASN A 367 21.59 0.81 2.32
N LEU A 368 21.86 -0.28 3.03
CA LEU A 368 21.10 -0.64 4.24
C LEU A 368 21.24 0.43 5.34
N LYS A 369 22.43 1.04 5.46
CA LYS A 369 22.66 2.15 6.37
C LYS A 369 21.76 3.34 6.08
N HIS A 370 21.39 3.59 4.81
CA HIS A 370 20.46 4.68 4.51
C HIS A 370 19.05 4.44 5.05
N PHE A 371 18.56 3.20 5.06
CA PHE A 371 17.30 2.88 5.73
C PHE A 371 17.42 3.08 7.25
N GLN A 372 18.53 2.64 7.85
CA GLN A 372 18.78 2.85 9.29
C GLN A 372 18.86 4.34 9.64
N ASP A 373 19.51 5.15 8.80
CA ASP A 373 19.61 6.60 9.00
C ASP A 373 18.22 7.27 8.94
N ILE A 374 17.25 6.72 8.18
CA ILE A 374 15.86 7.23 8.13
C ILE A 374 15.08 6.85 9.39
N ASP A 375 15.24 5.59 9.83
CA ASP A 375 14.70 5.03 11.07
C ASP A 375 15.16 5.85 12.29
N ASP A 376 16.48 6.02 12.44
CA ASP A 376 17.10 6.69 13.58
C ASP A 376 16.98 8.23 13.57
N ALA A 377 16.45 8.82 12.50
CA ALA A 377 16.46 10.27 12.30
C ALA A 377 15.62 11.03 13.33
N PHE A 378 14.59 10.40 13.90
CA PHE A 378 13.62 11.02 14.80
C PHE A 378 13.36 10.13 16.02
N LYS A 379 12.79 10.71 17.09
CA LYS A 379 12.48 10.01 18.34
C LYS A 379 11.14 10.45 18.90
N GLY A 380 10.52 9.61 19.73
CA GLY A 380 9.29 9.93 20.45
C GLY A 380 8.08 10.03 19.52
N HIS A 381 7.23 11.04 19.70
CA HIS A 381 6.02 11.19 18.88
C HIS A 381 6.29 11.53 17.42
N HIS A 382 7.51 11.89 17.05
CA HIS A 382 7.85 12.21 15.66
C HIS A 382 8.51 11.05 14.93
N ASP A 383 8.72 9.95 15.62
CA ASP A 383 9.38 8.77 15.10
C ASP A 383 8.36 7.88 14.38
N ILE A 384 8.01 8.25 13.15
CA ILE A 384 6.97 7.55 12.38
C ILE A 384 7.54 6.41 11.52
N ASN A 385 8.85 6.23 11.45
CA ASN A 385 9.48 5.18 10.63
C ASN A 385 9.96 4.06 11.56
N ASP A 386 9.66 2.81 11.21
CA ASP A 386 10.26 1.62 11.83
C ASP A 386 10.91 0.78 10.72
N LEU A 387 12.03 0.13 11.04
CA LEU A 387 12.80 -0.69 10.13
C LEU A 387 12.90 -2.13 10.63
N THR A 388 12.44 -3.07 9.78
CA THR A 388 12.66 -4.50 9.97
C THR A 388 13.51 -5.05 8.83
N LYS A 389 14.55 -5.80 9.18
CA LYS A 389 15.48 -6.42 8.24
C LYS A 389 15.18 -7.91 8.12
N VAL A 390 15.04 -8.39 6.89
CA VAL A 390 14.69 -9.78 6.59
C VAL A 390 15.72 -10.39 5.64
N GLU A 391 16.08 -11.65 5.87
CA GLU A 391 16.89 -12.45 4.98
C GLU A 391 15.98 -13.35 4.12
N GLU A 392 16.06 -13.17 2.81
CA GLU A 392 15.16 -13.68 1.78
C GLU A 392 15.15 -15.21 1.73
N THR A 393 16.28 -15.85 2.00
CA THR A 393 16.41 -17.32 1.88
C THR A 393 15.73 -18.00 3.07
N LYS A 394 15.98 -17.51 4.28
CA LYS A 394 15.28 -17.96 5.49
C LYS A 394 13.79 -17.65 5.40
N PHE A 395 13.43 -16.45 4.96
CA PHE A 395 12.04 -16.05 4.77
C PHE A 395 11.32 -16.92 3.74
N CYS A 396 11.91 -17.21 2.58
CA CYS A 396 11.26 -18.08 1.59
C CYS A 396 11.04 -19.49 2.11
N LYS A 397 11.93 -20.01 2.96
CA LYS A 397 11.84 -21.37 3.52
C LYS A 397 10.80 -21.47 4.63
N ASN A 398 10.82 -20.52 5.55
CA ASN A 398 10.12 -20.59 6.82
C ASN A 398 8.94 -19.62 6.93
N GLY A 399 8.88 -18.59 6.09
CA GLY A 399 7.87 -17.55 6.21
C GLY A 399 8.08 -16.59 7.38
N PRO A 400 7.13 -15.67 7.57
CA PRO A 400 7.13 -14.80 8.74
C PRO A 400 6.73 -15.60 9.99
N SER A 401 7.37 -15.29 11.11
CA SER A 401 6.85 -15.66 12.42
C SER A 401 5.63 -14.79 12.81
N PRO A 402 4.85 -15.22 13.82
CA PRO A 402 3.88 -14.35 14.50
C PRO A 402 4.47 -13.02 14.99
N GLU A 403 5.69 -13.05 15.54
CA GLU A 403 6.36 -11.88 16.09
C GLU A 403 6.77 -10.86 15.01
N LEU A 404 7.23 -11.34 13.84
CA LEU A 404 7.50 -10.49 12.69
C LEU A 404 6.22 -9.80 12.22
N LEU A 405 5.11 -10.55 12.11
CA LEU A 405 3.83 -9.96 11.75
C LEU A 405 3.38 -8.93 12.79
N ALA A 406 3.53 -9.22 14.08
CA ALA A 406 3.20 -8.27 15.13
C ALA A 406 4.02 -6.97 15.02
N LYS A 407 5.33 -7.06 14.72
CA LYS A 407 6.17 -5.88 14.46
C LYS A 407 5.67 -5.10 13.26
N ILE A 408 5.38 -5.79 12.14
CA ILE A 408 4.92 -5.14 10.92
C ILE A 408 3.61 -4.37 11.10
N PHE A 409 2.63 -4.97 11.79
CA PHE A 409 1.30 -4.37 11.92
C PHE A 409 1.17 -3.40 13.09
N ASN A 410 2.07 -3.43 14.07
CA ASN A 410 1.93 -2.61 15.29
C ASN A 410 3.19 -1.79 15.59
N SER A 411 3.92 -1.38 14.55
CA SER A 411 5.14 -0.56 14.66
C SER A 411 4.91 0.79 15.35
N ASN A 412 3.66 1.27 15.41
CA ASN A 412 3.34 2.47 16.20
C ASN A 412 3.49 2.28 17.72
N LEU A 413 3.42 1.04 18.21
CA LEU A 413 3.46 0.77 19.64
C LEU A 413 4.90 0.76 20.14
N SER A 414 5.21 1.62 21.11
CA SER A 414 6.58 1.81 21.60
C SER A 414 7.23 0.54 22.17
N SER A 415 6.42 -0.40 22.68
CA SER A 415 6.89 -1.71 23.19
C SER A 415 7.38 -2.62 22.06
N ILE A 416 6.80 -2.49 20.86
CA ILE A 416 7.09 -3.30 19.69
C ILE A 416 8.16 -2.65 18.81
N ASP A 417 8.05 -1.34 18.63
CA ASP A 417 9.01 -0.49 17.92
C ASP A 417 10.46 -0.75 18.39
N LYS A 418 10.70 -0.63 19.70
CA LYS A 418 12.01 -0.83 20.32
C LYS A 418 12.48 -2.28 20.38
N SER A 419 11.65 -3.24 19.97
CA SER A 419 12.01 -4.66 20.02
C SER A 419 12.85 -5.04 18.80
N GLU A 420 14.10 -5.45 19.05
CA GLU A 420 14.92 -6.13 18.06
C GLU A 420 14.51 -7.60 18.03
N LEU A 421 14.03 -8.06 16.88
CA LEU A 421 13.63 -9.47 16.70
C LEU A 421 14.87 -10.32 16.44
N GLY A 422 15.08 -11.34 17.27
CA GLY A 422 16.06 -12.38 17.00
C GLY A 422 15.66 -13.26 15.81
N GLU A 423 16.58 -14.10 15.33
CA GLU A 423 16.33 -14.95 14.16
C GLU A 423 15.07 -15.84 14.31
N ARG A 424 14.86 -16.42 15.50
CA ARG A 424 13.68 -17.27 15.79
C ARG A 424 12.37 -16.48 15.86
N GLU A 425 12.46 -15.17 16.07
CA GLU A 425 11.32 -14.26 16.10
C GLU A 425 11.11 -13.58 14.76
N LEU A 426 12.00 -13.74 13.78
CA LEU A 426 11.80 -13.26 12.40
C LEU A 426 11.12 -14.31 11.53
N TYR A 427 11.46 -15.59 11.73
CA TYR A 427 11.05 -16.68 10.87
C TYR A 427 10.25 -17.74 11.61
N SER A 428 9.21 -18.27 10.98
CA SER A 428 8.44 -19.37 11.59
C SER A 428 9.32 -20.61 11.78
N GLN A 429 8.91 -21.48 12.71
CA GLN A 429 9.44 -22.83 12.80
C GLN A 429 8.79 -23.78 11.78
N GLU A 430 7.67 -23.36 11.21
CA GLU A 430 6.98 -24.08 10.14
C GLU A 430 7.78 -23.97 8.82
N ILE A 431 7.83 -25.07 8.07
CA ILE A 431 8.39 -25.05 6.72
C ILE A 431 7.27 -24.68 5.76
N LEU A 432 7.35 -23.52 5.12
CA LEU A 432 6.31 -23.03 4.21
C LEU A 432 6.31 -23.73 2.87
N THR A 433 7.48 -24.17 2.42
CA THR A 433 7.63 -24.70 1.08
C THR A 433 7.52 -26.21 1.06
N ASP A 434 6.84 -26.74 0.04
CA ASP A 434 6.90 -28.16 -0.26
C ASP A 434 8.30 -28.58 -0.76
N GLY A 435 8.49 -29.87 -1.02
CA GLY A 435 9.76 -30.42 -1.54
C GLY A 435 10.18 -29.88 -2.92
N LYS A 436 9.30 -29.19 -3.65
CA LYS A 436 9.62 -28.48 -4.90
C LYS A 436 9.98 -27.02 -4.67
N GLY A 437 9.88 -26.59 -3.42
CA GLY A 437 10.08 -25.23 -3.05
C GLY A 437 8.87 -24.39 -3.41
N ASP A 438 7.61 -24.85 -3.43
CA ASP A 438 6.43 -23.99 -3.63
C ASP A 438 5.65 -23.81 -2.32
N ILE A 439 5.10 -22.61 -2.07
CA ILE A 439 4.27 -22.38 -0.88
C ILE A 439 2.88 -22.92 -1.14
N GLN A 440 2.45 -23.85 -0.32
CA GLN A 440 1.07 -24.31 -0.29
C GLN A 440 0.27 -23.32 0.54
N TRP A 441 -0.62 -22.58 -0.11
CA TRP A 441 -1.42 -21.54 0.51
C TRP A 441 -2.81 -22.06 0.88
N PRO A 442 -3.40 -21.60 1.99
CA PRO A 442 -4.74 -22.00 2.40
C PRO A 442 -5.80 -21.42 1.45
N SER A 443 -7.00 -22.00 1.48
CA SER A 443 -8.15 -21.43 0.79
C SER A 443 -8.61 -20.14 1.48
N HIS A 444 -9.36 -19.30 0.77
CA HIS A 444 -9.98 -18.12 1.37
C HIS A 444 -10.90 -18.50 2.54
N GLU A 445 -11.65 -19.59 2.42
CA GLU A 445 -12.55 -20.09 3.47
C GLU A 445 -11.79 -20.49 4.74
N ASP A 446 -10.66 -21.21 4.60
CA ASP A 446 -9.83 -21.60 5.75
C ASP A 446 -9.27 -20.38 6.49
N VAL A 447 -8.91 -19.33 5.74
CA VAL A 447 -8.44 -18.07 6.31
C VAL A 447 -9.58 -17.37 7.04
N MET A 448 -10.76 -17.25 6.43
CA MET A 448 -11.92 -16.64 7.09
C MET A 448 -12.31 -17.37 8.38
N ARG A 449 -12.33 -18.72 8.38
CA ARG A 449 -12.59 -19.54 9.57
C ARG A 449 -11.54 -19.34 10.66
N THR A 450 -10.29 -19.04 10.28
CA THR A 450 -9.22 -18.76 11.24
C THR A 450 -9.41 -17.43 11.96
N PHE A 451 -9.87 -16.38 11.25
CA PHE A 451 -10.09 -15.05 11.81
C PHE A 451 -11.47 -14.88 12.47
N ARG A 452 -12.43 -15.74 12.13
CA ARG A 452 -13.77 -15.81 12.72
C ARG A 452 -13.95 -17.22 13.29
N PRO A 453 -13.32 -17.55 14.43
CA PRO A 453 -13.68 -18.77 15.13
C PRO A 453 -15.18 -18.66 15.37
N ASP A 454 -15.96 -19.60 14.81
CA ASP A 454 -17.42 -19.60 14.84
C ASP A 454 -17.87 -19.04 16.19
N ASP A 455 -18.54 -17.88 16.17
CA ASP A 455 -19.27 -17.37 17.34
C ASP A 455 -20.24 -18.49 17.64
N GLY A 456 -19.85 -19.35 18.58
CA GLY A 456 -20.38 -20.70 18.67
C GLY A 456 -21.89 -20.67 18.60
N ASP A 457 -22.44 -21.67 17.91
CA ASP A 457 -23.82 -22.14 18.04
C ASP A 457 -24.37 -21.66 19.39
N SER A 458 -25.01 -20.48 19.36
CA SER A 458 -25.68 -19.95 20.53
C SER A 458 -26.89 -20.82 20.58
N ASP A 459 -26.76 -21.84 21.41
CA ASP A 459 -27.66 -22.95 21.54
C ASP A 459 -29.10 -22.52 21.28
N SER A 460 -29.65 -23.14 20.24
CA SER A 460 -31.05 -23.48 20.15
C SER A 460 -31.45 -24.36 21.35
N GLU A 461 -31.41 -23.78 22.56
CA GLU A 461 -32.26 -24.16 23.68
C GLU A 461 -33.47 -23.22 23.66
N GLY A 462 -34.46 -23.61 22.86
CA GLY A 462 -35.82 -23.06 22.84
C GLY A 462 -36.81 -24.17 22.53
#